data_AF-A0A8H7MH00-F1
#
_entry.id   AF-A0A8H7MH00-F1
#
_cell.length_a   1.000
_cell.length_b   1.000
_cell.length_c   1.000
_cell.angle_alpha   90.00
_cell.angle_beta   90.00
_cell.angle_gamma   90.00
#
_symmetry.space_group_name_H-M   'P 1'
#
loop_
_entity.id
_entity.type
_entity.pdbx_description
1 polymer ?
#
loop_
_entity_poly.entity_id
_entity_poly.type
_entity_poly.pdbx_seq_one_letter_code
_entity_poly.pdbx_strand_id
1 'polypeptide(L)'
;MDALIKPIDHARCRELAHPDIVNFAVSIFLVVGILVSYLPQHYKIISRRSSRGLSPLFVLLGTVSGTASIANMLTLPESTTDMACCKEIGRFPCAAALLGIAQIGVQWSCFFFIMLLFLIFFPRAPIPGIDQDAQDSDLSNMPTWKEAVLVLALSLAFFIVAFIGSVVFVYALPSHVRAWANFLGLLATSLAAVQYIPQIITTWRLQETGSLSVLMMCIQTPGSFVFAASLYARLGTGGWSAWGLFIFTGCLQGCLLAMSLGFLWRDRKEQKRLEQEAAANGNSERTPLLVTEDVS
;
A
#
# COMPACT_ATOMS: atom_id res chain seq x y z
N MET A 1 20.23 23.51 30.80
CA MET A 1 19.21 23.02 29.83
C MET A 1 19.82 21.89 29.00
N ASP A 2 20.62 21.02 29.64
CA ASP A 2 21.65 20.21 28.94
C ASP A 2 21.53 18.71 29.26
N ALA A 3 20.42 18.29 29.87
CA ALA A 3 20.19 16.89 30.28
C ALA A 3 19.27 16.12 29.32
N LEU A 4 18.99 16.65 28.12
CA LEU A 4 17.95 16.11 27.23
C LEU A 4 18.44 15.79 25.81
N ILE A 5 19.75 15.61 25.63
CA ILE A 5 20.32 15.08 24.39
C ILE A 5 21.05 13.81 24.77
N LYS A 6 20.51 12.67 24.33
CA LYS A 6 21.19 11.38 24.45
C LYS A 6 22.59 11.53 23.81
N PRO A 7 23.67 11.14 24.49
CA PRO A 7 25.02 11.34 23.96
C PRO A 7 25.14 10.69 22.58
N ILE A 8 25.73 11.42 21.64
CA ILE A 8 25.92 10.94 20.26
C ILE A 8 26.82 9.71 20.31
N ASP A 9 26.35 8.62 19.73
CA ASP A 9 27.13 7.39 19.62
C ASP A 9 28.15 7.54 18.48
N HIS A 10 29.35 8.00 18.82
CA HIS A 10 30.43 8.22 17.85
C HIS A 10 30.92 6.93 17.17
N ALA A 11 30.70 5.75 17.76
CA ALA A 11 31.02 4.48 17.10
C ALA A 11 30.02 4.23 15.96
N ARG A 12 28.73 4.39 16.26
CA ARG A 12 27.65 4.31 15.26
C ARG A 12 27.85 5.37 14.16
N CYS A 13 28.10 6.63 14.49
CA CYS A 13 28.28 7.67 13.46
C CYS A 13 29.49 7.40 12.53
N ARG A 14 30.57 6.77 13.03
CA ARG A 14 31.69 6.32 12.18
C ARG A 14 31.32 5.19 11.24
N GLU A 15 30.50 4.24 11.68
CA GLU A 15 29.95 3.20 10.82
C GLU A 15 29.11 3.81 9.68
N LEU A 16 28.20 4.73 10.03
CA LEU A 16 27.36 5.44 9.06
C LEU A 16 28.15 6.30 8.07
N ALA A 17 29.34 6.78 8.44
CA ALA A 17 30.21 7.56 7.56
C ALA A 17 30.70 6.76 6.33
N HIS A 18 30.66 5.43 6.39
CA HIS A 18 31.06 4.52 5.31
C HIS A 18 29.86 3.68 4.84
N PRO A 19 28.93 4.26 4.07
CA PRO A 19 27.71 3.57 3.68
C PRO A 19 27.99 2.42 2.72
N ASP A 20 27.23 1.33 2.89
CA ASP A 20 27.19 0.23 1.94
C ASP A 20 26.54 0.69 0.62
N ILE A 21 27.32 0.66 -0.46
CA ILE A 21 26.91 1.13 -1.78
C ILE A 21 25.82 0.25 -2.39
N VAL A 22 25.82 -1.06 -2.09
CA VAL A 22 24.80 -2.00 -2.58
C VAL A 22 23.46 -1.69 -1.92
N ASN A 23 23.44 -1.53 -0.59
CA ASN A 23 22.23 -1.17 0.14
C ASN A 23 21.71 0.21 -0.30
N PHE A 24 22.60 1.18 -0.51
CA PHE A 24 22.23 2.48 -1.08
C PHE A 24 21.55 2.34 -2.45
N ALA A 25 22.16 1.61 -3.39
CA ALA A 25 21.62 1.41 -4.73
C ALA A 25 20.26 0.68 -4.70
N VAL A 26 20.13 -0.38 -3.89
CA VAL A 26 18.87 -1.10 -3.67
C VAL A 26 17.81 -0.17 -3.11
N SER A 27 18.16 0.69 -2.16
CA SER A 27 17.20 1.61 -1.54
C SER A 27 16.70 2.68 -2.51
N ILE A 28 17.58 3.22 -3.37
CA ILE A 28 17.18 4.13 -4.46
C ILE A 28 16.24 3.42 -5.45
N PHE A 29 16.60 2.21 -5.88
CA PHE A 29 15.76 1.39 -6.75
C PHE A 29 14.37 1.16 -6.14
N LEU A 30 14.29 0.86 -4.84
CA LEU A 30 13.04 0.69 -4.12
C LEU A 30 12.21 1.98 -4.04
N VAL A 31 12.82 3.16 -3.82
CA VAL A 31 12.09 4.45 -3.84
C VAL A 31 11.42 4.66 -5.20
N VAL A 32 12.17 4.44 -6.29
CA VAL A 32 11.64 4.55 -7.66
C VAL A 32 10.53 3.52 -7.87
N GLY A 33 10.72 2.28 -7.43
CA GLY A 33 9.73 1.21 -7.50
C GLY A 33 8.43 1.56 -6.77
N ILE A 34 8.52 2.18 -5.58
CA ILE A 34 7.35 2.68 -4.84
C ILE A 34 6.60 3.70 -5.71
N LEU A 35 7.27 4.76 -6.17
CA LEU A 35 6.62 5.79 -6.99
C LEU A 35 5.93 5.21 -8.22
N VAL A 36 6.64 4.37 -8.99
CA VAL A 36 6.11 3.73 -10.20
C VAL A 36 4.92 2.82 -9.87
N SER A 37 4.97 2.05 -8.78
CA SER A 37 3.89 1.14 -8.40
C SER A 37 2.57 1.85 -8.09
N TYR A 38 2.63 3.07 -7.56
CA TYR A 38 1.45 3.86 -7.20
C TYR A 38 0.86 4.63 -8.39
N LEU A 39 1.64 4.92 -9.44
CA LEU A 39 1.18 5.69 -10.61
C LEU A 39 -0.09 5.11 -11.28
N PRO A 40 -0.21 3.80 -11.56
CA PRO A 40 -1.41 3.25 -12.20
C PRO A 40 -2.68 3.51 -11.39
N GLN A 41 -2.60 3.43 -10.06
CA GLN A 41 -3.74 3.64 -9.18
C GLN A 41 -4.14 5.11 -9.14
N HIS A 42 -3.18 6.03 -9.01
CA HIS A 42 -3.44 7.47 -9.09
C HIS A 42 -4.07 7.84 -10.42
N TYR A 43 -3.50 7.35 -11.52
CA TYR A 43 -4.02 7.59 -12.87
C TYR A 43 -5.45 7.07 -13.05
N LYS A 44 -5.76 5.85 -12.58
CA LYS A 44 -7.10 5.26 -12.67
C LYS A 44 -8.15 6.10 -11.95
N ILE A 45 -7.86 6.61 -10.76
CA ILE A 45 -8.81 7.45 -10.00
C ILE A 45 -9.00 8.81 -10.69
N ILE A 46 -7.91 9.46 -11.11
CA ILE A 46 -7.95 10.78 -11.76
C ILE A 46 -8.66 10.72 -13.11
N SER A 47 -8.33 9.73 -13.95
CA SER A 47 -8.92 9.58 -15.30
C SER A 47 -10.41 9.24 -15.24
N ARG A 48 -10.83 8.40 -14.29
CA ARG A 48 -12.25 8.06 -14.10
C ARG A 48 -13.04 9.12 -13.35
N ARG A 49 -12.36 10.09 -12.72
CA ARG A 49 -12.94 11.08 -11.80
C ARG A 49 -13.91 10.46 -10.80
N SER A 50 -13.61 9.25 -10.35
CA SER A 50 -14.49 8.45 -9.50
C SER A 50 -13.65 7.49 -8.67
N SER A 51 -13.98 7.36 -7.39
CA SER A 51 -13.41 6.36 -6.49
C SER A 51 -14.25 5.08 -6.37
N ARG A 52 -15.18 4.83 -7.29
CA ARG A 52 -15.97 3.57 -7.35
C ARG A 52 -15.07 2.34 -7.29
N GLY A 53 -15.40 1.42 -6.40
CA GLY A 53 -14.64 0.18 -6.14
C GLY A 53 -13.64 0.27 -4.98
N LEU A 54 -13.28 1.47 -4.50
CA LEU A 54 -12.46 1.63 -3.31
C LEU A 54 -13.33 1.57 -2.04
N SER A 55 -13.03 0.63 -1.15
CA SER A 55 -13.70 0.54 0.15
C SER A 55 -13.25 1.69 1.08
N PRO A 56 -14.18 2.46 1.67
CA PRO A 56 -13.86 3.51 2.65
C PRO A 56 -13.06 2.97 3.85
N LEU A 57 -13.44 1.79 4.35
CA LEU A 57 -12.75 1.13 5.45
C LEU A 57 -11.31 0.75 5.07
N PHE A 58 -11.09 0.28 3.84
CA PHE A 58 -9.75 -0.05 3.35
C PHE A 58 -8.85 1.19 3.30
N VAL A 59 -9.39 2.32 2.84
CA VAL A 59 -8.66 3.60 2.82
C VAL A 59 -8.34 4.08 4.24
N LEU A 60 -9.31 4.01 5.16
CA LEU A 60 -9.11 4.37 6.57
C LEU A 60 -8.01 3.52 7.22
N LEU A 61 -8.14 2.19 7.16
CA LEU A 61 -7.19 1.27 7.76
C LEU A 61 -5.80 1.43 7.17
N GLY A 62 -5.69 1.62 5.85
CA GLY A 62 -4.42 1.88 5.18
C GLY A 62 -3.77 3.19 5.60
N THR A 63 -4.55 4.27 5.74
CA THR A 63 -4.03 5.58 6.17
C THR A 63 -3.56 5.55 7.62
N VAL A 64 -4.35 4.96 8.52
CA VAL A 64 -4.02 4.82 9.94
C VAL A 64 -2.81 3.89 10.12
N SER A 65 -2.79 2.74 9.44
CA SER A 65 -1.65 1.81 9.45
C SER A 65 -0.38 2.47 8.91
N GLY A 66 -0.45 3.15 7.77
CA GLY A 66 0.68 3.87 7.19
C GLY A 66 1.20 4.99 8.10
N THR A 67 0.30 5.72 8.76
CA THR A 67 0.65 6.77 9.72
C THR A 67 1.35 6.18 10.96
N ALA A 68 0.84 5.06 11.47
CA ALA A 68 1.49 4.32 12.55
C ALA A 68 2.87 3.76 12.13
N SER A 69 3.02 3.32 10.88
CA SER A 69 4.29 2.82 10.33
C SER A 69 5.36 3.92 10.23
N ILE A 70 5.03 5.09 9.67
CA ILE A 70 6.00 6.20 9.62
C ILE A 70 6.31 6.74 11.02
N ALA A 71 5.32 6.81 11.91
CA ALA A 71 5.54 7.22 13.30
C ALA A 71 6.43 6.20 14.06
N ASN A 72 6.23 4.89 13.83
CA ASN A 72 7.12 3.85 14.34
C ASN A 72 8.57 4.08 13.90
N MET A 73 8.79 4.28 12.59
CA MET A 73 10.12 4.51 12.04
C MET A 73 10.77 5.78 12.62
N LEU A 74 10.03 6.88 12.71
CA LEU A 74 10.57 8.16 13.20
C LEU A 74 10.87 8.16 14.70
N THR A 75 10.19 7.33 15.48
CA THR A 75 10.37 7.21 16.94
C THR A 75 11.32 6.09 17.36
N LEU A 76 11.71 5.23 16.42
CA LEU A 76 12.61 4.13 16.69
C LEU A 76 13.99 4.66 17.15
N PRO A 77 14.53 4.23 18.30
CA PRO A 77 15.81 4.74 18.81
C PRO A 77 16.95 4.69 17.79
N GLU A 78 17.03 3.60 17.06
CA GLU A 78 18.01 3.33 16.01
C GLU A 78 17.94 4.43 14.92
N SER A 79 16.73 4.74 14.44
CA SER A 79 16.51 5.80 13.46
C SER A 79 16.76 7.20 14.02
N THR A 80 16.41 7.45 15.29
CA THR A 80 16.70 8.74 15.94
C THR A 80 18.20 8.97 16.13
N THR A 81 18.97 7.92 16.41
CA THR A 81 20.43 7.97 16.48
C THR A 81 21.04 8.22 15.11
N ASP A 82 20.57 7.54 14.06
CA ASP A 82 21.01 7.76 12.69
C ASP A 82 20.75 9.22 12.24
N MET A 83 19.57 9.78 12.58
CA MET A 83 19.25 11.21 12.35
C MET A 83 20.16 12.16 13.12
N ALA A 84 20.55 11.82 14.35
CA ALA A 84 21.46 12.64 15.15
C ALA A 84 22.88 12.67 14.55
N CYS A 85 23.36 11.53 14.03
CA CYS A 85 24.66 11.40 13.38
C CYS A 85 24.81 12.26 12.13
N CYS A 86 23.71 12.62 11.46
CA CYS A 86 23.72 13.52 10.29
C CYS A 86 24.34 14.90 10.54
N LYS A 87 24.51 15.32 11.81
CA LYS A 87 25.22 16.55 12.17
C LYS A 87 26.75 16.41 12.11
N GLU A 88 27.28 15.19 12.21
CA GLU A 88 28.72 14.90 12.28
C GLU A 88 29.28 14.28 10.98
N ILE A 89 28.42 13.69 10.14
CA ILE A 89 28.83 12.98 8.92
C ILE A 89 28.60 13.81 7.64
N GLY A 90 29.25 13.42 6.55
CA GLY A 90 29.07 14.05 5.25
C GLY A 90 27.65 13.89 4.68
N ARG A 91 27.31 14.73 3.68
CA ARG A 91 25.98 14.74 3.05
C ARG A 91 25.58 13.40 2.43
N PHE A 92 26.50 12.74 1.72
CA PHE A 92 26.22 11.45 1.07
C PHE A 92 25.97 10.33 2.10
N PRO A 93 26.83 10.13 3.12
CA PRO A 93 26.56 9.23 4.24
C PRO A 93 25.23 9.50 4.94
N CYS A 94 24.90 10.76 5.23
CA CYS A 94 23.60 11.11 5.84
C CYS A 94 22.42 10.78 4.92
N ALA A 95 22.51 11.12 3.62
CA ALA A 95 21.47 10.75 2.66
C ALA A 95 21.29 9.23 2.64
N ALA A 96 22.38 8.48 2.60
CA ALA A 96 22.34 7.02 2.67
C ALA A 96 21.66 6.55 3.95
N ALA A 97 22.00 7.09 5.13
CA ALA A 97 21.41 6.75 6.42
C ALA A 97 19.89 6.94 6.45
N LEU A 98 19.40 8.06 5.91
CA LEU A 98 17.99 8.45 5.97
C LEU A 98 17.12 7.78 4.90
N LEU A 99 17.69 7.00 3.97
CA LEU A 99 16.92 6.39 2.89
C LEU A 99 15.77 5.49 3.38
N GLY A 100 15.97 4.72 4.46
CA GLY A 100 14.90 3.90 5.04
C GLY A 100 13.70 4.76 5.48
N ILE A 101 13.96 5.89 6.14
CA ILE A 101 12.93 6.85 6.55
C ILE A 101 12.25 7.46 5.33
N ALA A 102 13.04 7.85 4.32
CA ALA A 102 12.53 8.42 3.08
C ALA A 102 11.63 7.43 2.32
N GLN A 103 11.99 6.14 2.26
CA GLN A 103 11.19 5.10 1.61
C GLN A 103 9.81 4.95 2.26
N ILE A 104 9.75 4.82 3.59
CA ILE A 104 8.47 4.74 4.32
C ILE A 104 7.68 6.05 4.16
N GLY A 105 8.35 7.19 4.21
CA GLY A 105 7.74 8.52 4.04
C GLY A 105 7.14 8.72 2.64
N VAL A 106 7.81 8.27 1.58
CA VAL A 106 7.30 8.30 0.20
C VAL A 106 6.09 7.38 0.08
N GLN A 107 6.17 6.14 0.61
CA GLN A 107 5.04 5.21 0.59
C GLN A 107 3.81 5.79 1.33
N TRP A 108 4.01 6.35 2.53
CA TRP A 108 2.97 7.02 3.30
C TRP A 108 2.36 8.18 2.52
N SER A 109 3.19 9.02 1.89
CA SER A 109 2.74 10.17 1.09
C SER A 109 1.93 9.74 -0.13
N CYS A 110 2.38 8.70 -0.84
CA CYS A 110 1.64 8.15 -1.98
C CYS A 110 0.28 7.58 -1.55
N PHE A 111 0.21 6.84 -0.44
CA PHE A 111 -1.05 6.33 0.06
C PHE A 111 -1.98 7.45 0.55
N PHE A 112 -1.43 8.47 1.21
CA PHE A 112 -2.17 9.66 1.60
C PHE A 112 -2.73 10.41 0.38
N PHE A 113 -1.99 10.47 -0.72
CA PHE A 113 -2.49 11.03 -1.97
C PHE A 113 -3.67 10.22 -2.54
N ILE A 114 -3.65 8.88 -2.45
CA ILE A 114 -4.84 8.05 -2.76
C ILE A 114 -6.02 8.44 -1.86
N MET A 115 -5.82 8.63 -0.57
CA MET A 115 -6.89 9.07 0.35
C MET A 115 -7.46 10.43 -0.07
N LEU A 116 -6.62 11.40 -0.42
CA LEU A 116 -7.09 12.70 -0.93
C LEU A 116 -7.91 12.55 -2.20
N LEU A 117 -7.43 11.78 -3.18
CA LEU A 117 -8.19 11.51 -4.41
C LEU A 117 -9.51 10.78 -4.14
N PHE A 118 -9.52 9.84 -3.18
CA PHE A 118 -10.71 9.13 -2.75
C PHE A 118 -11.78 10.10 -2.20
N LEU A 119 -11.38 11.09 -1.39
CA LEU A 119 -12.28 12.11 -0.85
C LEU A 119 -12.76 13.11 -1.92
N ILE A 120 -11.86 13.53 -2.82
CA ILE A 120 -12.18 14.49 -3.89
C ILE A 120 -13.16 13.87 -4.90
N PHE A 121 -12.93 12.63 -5.31
CA PHE A 121 -13.72 11.90 -6.30
C PHE A 121 -14.71 10.92 -5.66
N PHE A 122 -15.06 11.14 -4.38
CA PHE A 122 -16.03 10.32 -3.67
C PHE A 122 -17.38 10.37 -4.40
N PRO A 123 -18.04 9.23 -4.67
CA PRO A 123 -19.33 9.23 -5.35
C PRO A 123 -20.32 10.06 -4.53
N ARG A 124 -20.81 11.16 -5.11
CA ARG A 124 -21.95 11.88 -4.53
C ARG A 124 -23.21 11.13 -4.92
N ALA A 125 -24.21 11.13 -4.03
CA ALA A 125 -25.53 10.60 -4.35
C ALA A 125 -26.03 11.25 -5.65
N PRO A 126 -26.55 10.46 -6.61
CA PRO A 126 -27.14 10.99 -7.84
C PRO A 126 -28.19 12.05 -7.48
N ILE A 127 -28.22 13.17 -8.20
CA ILE A 127 -29.25 14.19 -7.96
C ILE A 127 -30.52 13.72 -8.69
N PRO A 128 -31.64 13.45 -7.97
CA PRO A 128 -32.88 13.04 -8.61
C PRO A 128 -33.34 14.13 -9.58
N GLY A 129 -33.42 13.79 -10.87
CA GLY A 129 -33.84 14.72 -11.94
C GLY A 129 -32.72 15.21 -12.87
N ILE A 130 -31.44 14.96 -12.56
CA ILE A 130 -30.29 15.26 -13.45
C ILE A 130 -29.67 13.96 -14.00
N ASP A 131 -29.51 12.95 -13.15
CA ASP A 131 -28.90 11.67 -13.50
C ASP A 131 -29.97 10.61 -13.79
N GLN A 132 -30.70 10.75 -14.91
CA GLN A 132 -31.84 9.87 -15.26
C GLN A 132 -31.48 8.40 -15.54
N ASP A 133 -30.18 8.08 -15.70
CA ASP A 133 -29.69 6.72 -15.99
C ASP A 133 -29.24 5.94 -14.73
N ALA A 134 -29.37 6.52 -13.53
CA ALA A 134 -28.98 5.85 -12.29
C ALA A 134 -30.05 4.83 -11.84
N GLN A 135 -29.98 3.63 -12.41
CA GLN A 135 -30.79 2.47 -12.09
C GLN A 135 -30.98 2.30 -10.56
N ASP A 136 -32.25 2.32 -10.13
CA ASP A 136 -32.74 2.36 -8.73
C ASP A 136 -32.19 1.26 -7.79
N SER A 137 -31.51 0.24 -8.31
CA SER A 137 -30.97 -0.88 -7.53
C SER A 137 -29.63 -0.61 -6.85
N ASP A 138 -28.87 0.42 -7.25
CA ASP A 138 -27.51 0.69 -6.74
C ASP A 138 -27.43 1.82 -5.68
N LEU A 139 -28.57 2.45 -5.33
CA LEU A 139 -28.62 3.52 -4.32
C LEU A 139 -28.51 3.01 -2.87
N SER A 140 -28.92 1.77 -2.59
CA SER A 140 -29.04 1.26 -1.22
C SER A 140 -27.70 0.86 -0.58
N ASN A 141 -26.66 0.63 -1.39
CA ASN A 141 -25.33 0.19 -0.94
C ASN A 141 -24.20 1.19 -1.26
N MET A 142 -24.53 2.39 -1.77
CA MET A 142 -23.51 3.40 -2.04
C MET A 142 -22.96 3.97 -0.72
N PRO A 143 -21.64 3.95 -0.51
CA PRO A 143 -20.99 4.61 0.61
C PRO A 143 -21.47 6.04 0.76
N THR A 144 -22.04 6.38 1.92
CA THR A 144 -22.61 7.70 2.12
C THR A 144 -21.48 8.73 2.28
N TRP A 145 -21.66 9.99 1.87
CA TRP A 145 -20.70 11.08 2.16
C TRP A 145 -20.29 11.16 3.64
N LYS A 146 -21.18 10.73 4.55
CA LYS A 146 -20.89 10.55 5.98
C LYS A 146 -19.72 9.61 6.25
N GLU A 147 -19.59 8.51 5.50
CA GLU A 147 -18.47 7.58 5.61
C GLU A 147 -17.15 8.23 5.18
N ALA A 148 -17.15 8.99 4.09
CA ALA A 148 -15.97 9.74 3.65
C ALA A 148 -15.50 10.75 4.71
N VAL A 149 -16.44 11.50 5.30
CA VAL A 149 -16.16 12.44 6.39
C VAL A 149 -15.63 11.71 7.63
N LEU A 150 -16.21 10.56 7.98
CA LEU A 150 -15.75 9.74 9.09
C LEU A 150 -14.33 9.20 8.85
N VAL A 151 -14.03 8.72 7.64
CA VAL A 151 -12.69 8.27 7.25
C VAL A 151 -11.68 9.40 7.45
N LEU A 152 -11.99 10.61 6.98
CA LEU A 152 -11.12 11.78 7.15
C LEU A 152 -10.95 12.15 8.62
N ALA A 153 -12.04 12.25 9.37
CA ALA A 153 -12.03 12.66 10.76
C ALA A 153 -11.23 11.69 11.64
N LEU A 154 -11.44 10.37 11.48
CA LEU A 154 -10.70 9.35 12.22
C LEU A 154 -9.22 9.31 11.82
N SER A 155 -8.92 9.42 10.52
CA SER A 155 -7.52 9.45 10.04
C SER A 155 -6.78 10.66 10.61
N LEU A 156 -7.41 11.83 10.61
CA LEU A 156 -6.82 13.06 11.14
C LEU A 156 -6.68 13.01 12.67
N ALA A 157 -7.70 12.53 13.38
CA ALA A 157 -7.64 12.35 14.83
C ALA A 157 -6.50 11.40 15.21
N PHE A 158 -6.37 10.27 14.50
CA PHE A 158 -5.27 9.33 14.73
C PHE A 158 -3.91 9.95 14.41
N PHE A 159 -3.79 10.69 13.31
CA PHE A 159 -2.55 11.41 12.98
C PHE A 159 -2.13 12.36 14.10
N ILE A 160 -3.05 13.15 14.64
CA ILE A 160 -2.79 14.07 15.75
C ILE A 160 -2.34 13.30 17.00
N VAL A 161 -3.04 12.22 17.37
CA VAL A 161 -2.69 11.39 18.53
C VAL A 161 -1.30 10.75 18.35
N ALA A 162 -1.02 10.18 17.19
CA ALA A 162 0.26 9.56 16.88
C ALA A 162 1.39 10.61 16.90
N PHE A 163 1.15 11.80 16.35
CA PHE A 163 2.12 12.90 16.35
C PHE A 163 2.41 13.41 17.76
N ILE A 164 1.39 13.78 18.53
CA ILE A 164 1.54 14.27 19.91
C ILE A 164 2.18 13.20 20.79
N GLY A 165 1.71 11.95 20.69
CA GLY A 165 2.30 10.82 21.42
C GLY A 165 3.78 10.66 21.09
N SER A 166 4.14 10.70 19.81
CA SER A 166 5.55 10.62 19.38
C SER A 166 6.40 11.75 19.93
N VAL A 167 5.91 13.00 19.90
CA VAL A 167 6.61 14.16 20.50
C VAL A 167 6.81 13.95 22.01
N VAL A 168 5.77 13.51 22.73
CA VAL A 168 5.84 13.27 24.18
C VAL A 168 6.84 12.18 24.51
N PHE A 169 6.81 11.04 23.82
CA PHE A 169 7.74 9.93 24.09
C PHE A 169 9.18 10.24 23.68
N VAL A 170 9.39 11.05 22.65
CA VAL A 170 10.74 11.45 22.23
C VAL A 170 11.36 12.45 23.21
N TYR A 171 10.60 13.47 23.65
CA TYR A 171 11.16 14.58 24.44
C TYR A 171 10.87 14.50 25.94
N ALA A 172 9.68 14.06 26.36
CA ALA A 172 9.31 14.02 27.77
C ALA A 172 9.60 12.66 28.42
N LEU A 173 9.51 11.56 27.68
CA LEU A 173 9.66 10.19 28.21
C LEU A 173 10.64 9.33 27.38
N PRO A 174 11.90 9.76 27.21
CA PRO A 174 12.87 9.09 26.32
C PRO A 174 13.19 7.64 26.73
N SER A 175 13.04 7.29 28.01
CA SER A 175 13.19 5.91 28.50
C SER A 175 12.17 4.93 27.90
N HIS A 176 11.00 5.43 27.51
CA HIS A 176 9.88 4.63 26.99
C HIS A 176 9.70 4.74 25.47
N VAL A 177 10.56 5.49 24.77
CA VAL A 177 10.43 5.73 23.33
C VAL A 177 10.45 4.44 22.51
N ARG A 178 11.27 3.45 22.89
CA ARG A 178 11.29 2.14 22.22
C ARG A 178 9.98 1.37 22.40
N ALA A 179 9.35 1.46 23.57
CA ALA A 179 8.06 0.82 23.82
C ALA A 179 6.96 1.47 22.98
N TRP A 180 6.96 2.81 22.88
CA TRP A 180 6.07 3.55 22.01
C TRP A 180 6.25 3.19 20.53
N ALA A 181 7.50 3.14 20.06
CA ALA A 181 7.81 2.71 18.70
C ALA A 181 7.25 1.29 18.46
N ASN A 182 7.58 0.31 19.29
CA ASN A 182 7.10 -1.07 19.13
C ASN A 182 5.57 -1.16 19.14
N PHE A 183 4.90 -0.39 20.01
CA PHE A 183 3.44 -0.30 20.04
C PHE A 183 2.89 0.19 18.69
N LEU A 184 3.44 1.28 18.13
CA LEU A 184 3.02 1.80 16.82
C LEU A 184 3.26 0.79 15.69
N GLY A 185 4.39 0.07 15.70
CA GLY A 185 4.69 -0.95 14.69
C GLY A 185 3.74 -2.16 14.75
N LEU A 186 3.42 -2.64 15.96
CA LEU A 186 2.44 -3.72 16.17
C LEU A 186 1.02 -3.27 15.82
N LEU A 187 0.66 -2.04 16.15
CA LEU A 187 -0.62 -1.44 15.77
C LEU A 187 -0.74 -1.35 14.25
N ALA A 188 0.28 -0.84 13.56
CA ALA A 188 0.32 -0.75 12.12
C ALA A 188 0.17 -2.12 11.45
N THR A 189 0.87 -3.14 11.98
CA THR A 189 0.81 -4.53 11.51
C THR A 189 -0.60 -5.13 11.70
N SER A 190 -1.21 -4.89 12.86
CA SER A 190 -2.55 -5.36 13.19
C SER A 190 -3.62 -4.72 12.30
N LEU A 191 -3.53 -3.41 12.08
CA LEU A 191 -4.41 -2.68 11.17
C LEU A 191 -4.26 -3.18 9.73
N ALA A 192 -3.03 -3.47 9.29
CA ALA A 192 -2.80 -4.06 7.99
C ALA A 192 -3.39 -5.48 7.87
N ALA A 193 -3.33 -6.29 8.94
CA ALA A 193 -4.01 -7.58 8.98
C ALA A 193 -5.52 -7.43 8.77
N VAL A 194 -6.15 -6.51 9.51
CA VAL A 194 -7.59 -6.19 9.39
C VAL A 194 -7.93 -5.61 8.01
N GLN A 195 -6.98 -4.93 7.36
CA GLN A 195 -7.16 -4.40 6.01
C GLN A 195 -7.12 -5.50 4.94
N TYR A 196 -6.11 -6.40 5.00
CA TYR A 196 -5.86 -7.37 3.94
C TYR A 196 -6.63 -8.68 4.11
N ILE A 197 -6.85 -9.18 5.33
CA ILE A 197 -7.51 -10.48 5.56
C ILE A 197 -8.96 -10.51 5.03
N PRO A 198 -9.82 -9.52 5.32
CA PRO A 198 -11.18 -9.50 4.77
C PRO A 198 -11.17 -9.41 3.24
N GLN A 199 -10.20 -8.69 2.66
CA GLN A 199 -10.02 -8.63 1.22
C GLN A 199 -9.60 -9.98 0.64
N ILE A 200 -8.74 -10.75 1.31
CA ILE A 200 -8.36 -12.11 0.92
C ILE A 200 -9.59 -13.01 0.90
N ILE A 201 -10.36 -13.00 1.99
CA ILE A 201 -11.56 -13.83 2.13
C ILE A 201 -12.60 -13.47 1.06
N THR A 202 -12.82 -12.17 0.82
CA THR A 202 -13.79 -11.69 -0.16
C THR A 202 -13.35 -12.04 -1.58
N THR A 203 -12.09 -11.81 -1.93
CA THR A 203 -11.51 -12.21 -3.23
C THR A 203 -11.66 -13.72 -3.45
N TRP A 204 -11.41 -14.53 -2.41
CA TRP A 204 -11.60 -15.98 -2.49
C TRP A 204 -13.06 -16.38 -2.70
N ARG A 205 -14.00 -15.73 -2.00
CA ARG A 205 -15.44 -16.01 -2.09
C ARG A 205 -16.03 -15.60 -3.44
N LEU A 206 -15.69 -14.40 -3.91
CA LEU A 206 -16.23 -13.84 -5.14
C LEU A 206 -15.55 -14.38 -6.40
N GLN A 207 -14.34 -14.96 -6.27
CA GLN A 207 -13.54 -15.48 -7.39
C GLN A 207 -13.23 -14.44 -8.48
N GLU A 208 -13.31 -13.15 -8.13
CA GLU A 208 -13.04 -12.02 -9.02
C GLU A 208 -11.93 -11.16 -8.43
N THR A 209 -11.04 -10.67 -9.30
CA THR A 209 -10.12 -9.60 -8.94
C THR A 209 -10.90 -8.31 -8.89
N GLY A 210 -11.22 -7.81 -7.69
CA GLY A 210 -11.92 -6.53 -7.50
C GLY A 210 -11.18 -5.33 -8.11
N SER A 211 -11.47 -4.10 -7.68
CA SER A 211 -10.88 -2.91 -8.32
C SER A 211 -9.37 -2.70 -8.11
N LEU A 212 -8.72 -3.58 -7.33
CA LEU A 212 -7.34 -3.46 -6.87
C LEU A 212 -6.37 -3.69 -8.05
N SER A 213 -5.38 -2.81 -8.18
CA SER A 213 -4.41 -2.88 -9.28
C SER A 213 -3.45 -4.05 -9.08
N VAL A 214 -3.69 -5.16 -9.78
CA VAL A 214 -2.78 -6.33 -9.83
C VAL A 214 -1.36 -5.89 -10.20
N LEU A 215 -1.22 -4.88 -11.08
CA LEU A 215 0.08 -4.31 -11.48
C LEU A 215 0.83 -3.69 -10.29
N MET A 216 0.13 -2.95 -9.43
CA MET A 216 0.72 -2.37 -8.21
C MET A 216 1.21 -3.49 -7.29
N MET A 217 0.43 -4.56 -7.13
CA MET A 217 0.79 -5.69 -6.26
C MET A 217 1.96 -6.51 -6.80
N CYS A 218 2.08 -6.70 -8.12
CA CYS A 218 3.21 -7.37 -8.74
C CYS A 218 4.55 -6.70 -8.43
N ILE A 219 4.56 -5.36 -8.35
CA ILE A 219 5.77 -4.59 -8.04
C ILE A 219 6.00 -4.54 -6.52
N GLN A 220 4.95 -4.27 -5.74
CA GLN A 220 5.07 -4.06 -4.30
C GLN A 220 5.35 -5.33 -3.51
N THR A 221 4.74 -6.47 -3.88
CA THR A 221 4.92 -7.73 -3.15
C THR A 221 6.40 -8.12 -3.06
N PRO A 222 7.15 -8.32 -4.17
CA PRO A 222 8.58 -8.62 -4.08
C PRO A 222 9.37 -7.45 -3.48
N GLY A 223 8.99 -6.21 -3.80
CA GLY A 223 9.61 -5.01 -3.23
C GLY A 223 9.54 -4.95 -1.71
N SER A 224 8.46 -5.42 -1.09
CA SER A 224 8.27 -5.42 0.36
C SER A 224 9.27 -6.30 1.10
N PHE A 225 9.61 -7.47 0.56
CA PHE A 225 10.61 -8.37 1.13
C PHE A 225 12.03 -7.82 0.98
N VAL A 226 12.36 -7.27 -0.20
CA VAL A 226 13.65 -6.61 -0.44
C VAL A 226 13.78 -5.38 0.46
N PHE A 227 12.69 -4.63 0.64
CA PHE A 227 12.67 -3.47 1.52
C PHE A 227 12.86 -3.88 2.98
N ALA A 228 12.18 -4.92 3.46
CA ALA A 228 12.39 -5.47 4.80
C ALA A 228 13.85 -5.89 5.03
N ALA A 229 14.46 -6.58 4.06
CA ALA A 229 15.88 -6.97 4.13
C ALA A 229 16.81 -5.75 4.19
N SER A 230 16.55 -4.71 3.39
CA SER A 230 17.32 -3.47 3.41
C SER A 230 17.22 -2.74 4.77
N LEU A 231 16.03 -2.71 5.38
CA LEU A 231 15.80 -2.14 6.71
C LEU A 231 16.46 -2.96 7.82
N TYR A 232 16.42 -4.29 7.74
CA TYR A 232 17.14 -5.17 8.67
C TYR A 232 18.65 -4.90 8.61
N ALA A 233 19.23 -4.78 7.40
CA ALA A 233 20.64 -4.47 7.24
C ALA A 233 21.03 -3.09 7.81
N ARG A 234 20.08 -2.15 7.92
CA ARG A 234 20.31 -0.79 8.43
C ARG A 234 20.12 -0.67 9.94
N LEU A 235 19.00 -1.20 10.43
CA LEU A 235 18.52 -1.03 11.81
C LEU A 235 18.87 -2.24 12.70
N GLY A 236 19.33 -3.35 12.10
CA GLY A 236 19.58 -4.61 12.79
C GLY A 236 18.32 -5.21 13.40
N THR A 237 18.52 -6.02 14.44
CA THR A 237 17.44 -6.66 15.20
C THR A 237 16.62 -5.67 16.03
N GLY A 238 17.19 -4.51 16.38
CA GLY A 238 16.50 -3.45 17.12
C GLY A 238 15.30 -2.85 16.36
N GLY A 239 15.37 -2.81 15.03
CA GLY A 239 14.32 -2.29 14.16
C GLY A 239 13.22 -3.28 13.77
N TRP A 240 13.06 -4.39 14.49
CA TRP A 240 12.11 -5.46 14.13
C TRP A 240 10.67 -5.00 13.96
N SER A 241 10.23 -4.01 14.74
CA SER A 241 8.88 -3.46 14.63
C SER A 241 8.64 -2.74 13.28
N ALA A 242 9.71 -2.25 12.65
CA ALA A 242 9.67 -1.52 11.38
C ALA A 242 9.77 -2.49 10.19
N TRP A 243 10.82 -3.33 10.15
CA TRP A 243 10.99 -4.26 9.02
C TRP A 243 10.03 -5.46 9.07
N GLY A 244 9.62 -5.90 10.27
CA GLY A 244 8.71 -7.03 10.44
C GLY A 244 7.32 -6.76 9.87
N LEU A 245 6.86 -5.50 9.93
CA LEU A 245 5.63 -5.07 9.29
C LEU A 245 5.65 -5.37 7.78
N PHE A 246 6.74 -5.04 7.09
CA PHE A 246 6.84 -5.22 5.64
C PHE A 246 6.87 -6.69 5.24
N ILE A 247 7.50 -7.57 6.03
CA ILE A 247 7.42 -9.02 5.82
C ILE A 247 5.98 -9.49 5.94
N PHE A 248 5.31 -9.10 7.03
CA PHE A 248 3.94 -9.52 7.29
C PHE A 248 2.97 -9.04 6.20
N THR A 249 3.02 -7.75 5.84
CA THR A 249 2.20 -7.21 4.76
C THR A 249 2.56 -7.82 3.40
N GLY A 250 3.85 -8.09 3.16
CA GLY A 250 4.32 -8.75 1.95
C GLY A 250 3.73 -10.15 1.77
N CYS A 251 3.63 -10.93 2.85
CA CYS A 251 2.96 -12.23 2.83
C CYS A 251 1.48 -12.11 2.49
N LEU A 252 0.75 -11.19 3.13
CA LEU A 252 -0.68 -10.97 2.86
C LEU A 252 -0.93 -10.50 1.42
N GLN A 253 -0.10 -9.56 0.93
CA GLN A 253 -0.13 -9.10 -0.46
C GLN A 253 0.21 -10.23 -1.43
N GLY A 254 1.17 -11.09 -1.09
CA GLY A 254 1.55 -12.26 -1.89
C GLY A 254 0.41 -13.27 -2.03
N CYS A 255 -0.33 -13.54 -0.96
CA CYS A 255 -1.53 -14.38 -1.01
C CYS A 255 -2.58 -13.80 -1.97
N LEU A 256 -2.87 -12.50 -1.85
CA LEU A 256 -3.80 -11.80 -2.76
C LEU A 256 -3.34 -11.85 -4.22
N LEU A 257 -2.05 -11.60 -4.46
CA LEU A 257 -1.47 -11.62 -5.79
C LEU A 257 -1.58 -13.02 -6.42
N ALA A 258 -1.26 -14.07 -5.68
CA ALA A 258 -1.33 -15.45 -6.16
C ALA A 258 -2.77 -15.82 -6.58
N MET A 259 -3.76 -15.51 -5.75
CA MET A 259 -5.17 -15.73 -6.09
C MET A 259 -5.57 -14.92 -7.33
N SER A 260 -5.19 -13.64 -7.37
CA SER A 260 -5.55 -12.74 -8.46
C SER A 260 -4.98 -13.20 -9.82
N LEU A 261 -3.72 -13.61 -9.85
CA LEU A 261 -3.10 -14.18 -11.04
C LEU A 261 -3.77 -15.50 -11.45
N GLY A 262 -4.15 -16.34 -10.49
CA GLY A 262 -4.88 -17.58 -10.74
C GLY A 262 -6.23 -17.36 -11.41
N PHE A 263 -7.02 -16.40 -10.92
CA PHE A 263 -8.34 -16.06 -11.49
C PHE A 263 -8.21 -15.43 -12.87
N LEU A 264 -7.29 -14.47 -13.05
CA LEU A 264 -7.02 -13.88 -14.37
C LEU A 264 -6.58 -14.92 -15.39
N TRP A 265 -5.82 -15.95 -14.97
CA TRP A 265 -5.41 -17.03 -15.84
C TRP A 265 -6.58 -17.95 -16.22
N ARG A 266 -7.44 -18.30 -15.25
CA ARG A 266 -8.66 -19.08 -15.49
C ARG A 266 -9.60 -18.38 -16.47
N ASP A 267 -9.89 -17.10 -16.23
CA ASP A 267 -10.87 -16.36 -17.02
C ASP A 267 -10.37 -16.12 -18.45
N ARG A 268 -9.06 -15.87 -18.63
CA ARG A 268 -8.43 -15.82 -19.96
C ARG A 268 -8.52 -17.15 -20.70
N LYS A 269 -8.39 -18.28 -19.99
CA LYS A 269 -8.50 -19.61 -20.60
C LYS A 269 -9.94 -19.88 -21.06
N GLU A 270 -10.92 -19.48 -20.25
CA GLU A 270 -12.33 -19.59 -20.59
C GLU A 270 -12.72 -18.71 -21.78
N GLN A 271 -12.29 -17.44 -21.81
CA GLN A 271 -12.51 -16.56 -22.95
C GLN A 271 -11.93 -17.14 -24.25
N LYS A 272 -10.70 -17.63 -24.22
CA LYS A 272 -10.09 -18.30 -25.39
C LYS A 272 -10.87 -19.53 -25.84
N ARG A 273 -11.42 -20.32 -24.91
CA ARG A 273 -12.26 -21.48 -25.24
C ARG A 273 -13.54 -21.04 -25.95
N LEU A 274 -14.22 -20.02 -25.42
CA LEU A 274 -15.44 -19.45 -26.01
C LEU A 274 -15.17 -18.83 -27.39
N GLU A 275 -14.05 -18.12 -27.57
CA GLU A 275 -13.63 -17.58 -28.87
C GLU A 275 -13.36 -18.70 -29.90
N GLN A 276 -12.75 -19.81 -29.48
CA GLN A 276 -12.51 -20.97 -30.34
C GLN A 276 -13.82 -21.68 -30.73
N GLU A 277 -14.74 -21.86 -29.79
CA GLU A 277 -16.07 -22.43 -30.05
C GLU A 277 -16.89 -21.55 -31.00
N ALA A 278 -16.86 -20.23 -30.81
CA ALA A 278 -17.52 -19.29 -31.71
C ALA A 278 -16.92 -19.30 -33.12
N ALA A 279 -15.59 -19.39 -33.25
CA ALA A 279 -14.90 -19.51 -34.53
C ALA A 279 -15.21 -20.85 -35.25
N ALA A 280 -15.34 -21.94 -34.49
CA ALA A 280 -15.71 -23.24 -35.04
C ALA A 280 -17.17 -23.26 -35.55
N ASN A 281 -18.11 -22.70 -34.77
CA ASN A 281 -19.52 -22.64 -35.16
C ASN A 281 -19.76 -21.68 -36.33
N GLY A 282 -19.08 -20.53 -36.38
CA GLY A 282 -19.18 -19.58 -37.50
C GLY A 282 -18.65 -20.12 -38.84
N ASN A 283 -17.76 -21.12 -38.82
CA ASN A 283 -17.34 -21.84 -40.02
C ASN A 283 -18.36 -22.91 -40.47
N SER A 284 -19.17 -23.44 -39.55
CA SER A 284 -20.18 -24.47 -39.87
C SER A 284 -21.41 -23.91 -40.62
N GLU A 285 -21.80 -22.65 -40.36
CA GLU A 285 -22.95 -21.99 -41.04
C GLU A 285 -22.67 -21.61 -42.50
N ARG A 286 -21.42 -21.72 -42.98
CA ARG A 286 -21.06 -21.45 -44.39
C ARG A 286 -20.99 -22.70 -45.27
N THR A 287 -21.38 -23.85 -44.76
CA THR A 287 -21.44 -25.09 -45.54
C THR A 287 -22.79 -25.13 -46.27
N PRO A 288 -22.84 -24.97 -47.61
CA PRO A 288 -24.10 -25.11 -48.32
C PRO A 288 -24.51 -26.58 -48.28
N LEU A 289 -25.73 -26.86 -47.81
CA LEU A 289 -26.37 -28.15 -47.98
C LEU A 289 -26.49 -28.42 -49.48
N LEU A 290 -25.58 -29.23 -50.02
CA LEU A 290 -25.77 -29.85 -51.33
C LEU A 290 -26.90 -30.87 -51.18
N VAL A 291 -28.12 -30.41 -51.45
CA VAL A 291 -29.24 -31.28 -51.78
C VAL A 291 -28.87 -31.95 -53.09
N THR A 292 -28.39 -33.19 -53.03
CA THR A 292 -28.32 -34.09 -54.17
C THR A 292 -29.75 -34.50 -54.52
N GLU A 293 -30.35 -33.82 -55.49
CA GLU A 293 -31.48 -34.35 -56.25
C GLU A 293 -30.95 -35.45 -57.19
N ASP A 294 -30.99 -36.69 -56.74
CA ASP A 294 -30.98 -37.84 -57.64
C ASP A 294 -32.40 -37.98 -58.23
N VAL A 295 -32.57 -37.51 -59.47
CA VAL A 295 -33.72 -37.86 -60.32
C VAL A 295 -33.19 -38.70 -61.48
N SER A 296 -33.47 -40.00 -61.40
CA SER A 296 -33.52 -40.92 -62.54
C SER A 296 -34.98 -41.26 -62.81
#